data_AF-A0A6G1SD52-F1
#
_entry.id   AF-A0A6G1SD52-F1
#
_cell.length_a   1.000
_cell.length_b   1.000
_cell.length_c   1.000
_cell.angle_alpha   90.00
_cell.angle_beta   90.00
_cell.angle_gamma   90.00
#
_symmetry.space_group_name_H-M   'P 1'
#
loop_
_entity.id
_entity.type
_entity.pdbx_description
1 polymer ?
#
loop_
_entity_poly.entity_id
_entity_poly.type
_entity_poly.pdbx_seq_one_letter_code
_entity_poly.pdbx_strand_id
1 'polypeptide(L)'
;MTNNSEKDSISTSKDQSDQEDNETSSGSSSSSSSEIDEEESERRKALIMNDMSELERQFVNLREQLYQARRERVISKLDEVKAGKAPEYLQPLEDLQDQMRIRTEVAGILKELRLKNIRCQYDAEQLAVKQNYDSERRAIIDNIRFDIEEKLRHLDEDKNALEYNETPVEHFGLTRDHLFLPDRRRKPVSITGPYIIYLLRDHEIMEDHAQIRKAIQISLARDCA
;
A
#
# COMPACT_ATOMS: atom_id res chain seq x y z
N MET A 1 8.88 -17.84 22.49
CA MET A 1 9.41 -18.90 23.37
C MET A 1 8.55 -20.14 23.14
N THR A 2 8.95 -20.97 22.18
CA THR A 2 8.30 -22.25 21.88
C THR A 2 9.31 -23.32 22.24
N ASN A 3 8.99 -24.14 23.24
CA ASN A 3 9.51 -25.49 23.46
C ASN A 3 8.75 -26.10 24.63
N ASN A 4 7.85 -27.03 24.36
CA ASN A 4 7.53 -28.11 25.29
C ASN A 4 7.16 -29.34 24.45
N SER A 5 8.16 -30.18 24.23
CA SER A 5 8.02 -31.51 23.69
C SER A 5 7.79 -32.47 24.85
N GLU A 6 6.56 -32.94 25.04
CA GLU A 6 6.29 -34.08 25.92
C GLU A 6 6.63 -35.36 25.16
N LYS A 7 7.65 -36.07 25.67
CA LYS A 7 8.06 -37.41 25.24
C LYS A 7 7.31 -38.43 26.07
N ASP A 8 6.40 -39.17 25.45
CA ASP A 8 5.90 -40.43 25.97
C ASP A 8 7.04 -41.45 26.08
N SER A 9 7.24 -41.99 27.28
CA SER A 9 8.18 -43.07 27.56
C SER A 9 7.47 -44.14 28.39
N ILE A 10 6.68 -44.99 27.72
CA ILE A 10 6.25 -46.28 28.28
C ILE A 10 7.24 -47.33 27.80
N SER A 11 8.08 -47.78 28.72
CA SER A 11 8.94 -48.95 28.54
C SER A 11 8.51 -50.00 29.57
N THR A 12 7.85 -51.01 29.03
CA THR A 12 7.52 -52.33 29.58
C THR A 12 8.57 -52.88 30.55
N SER A 13 8.14 -53.09 31.80
CA SER A 13 8.78 -53.95 32.79
C SER A 13 8.73 -55.42 32.32
N LYS A 14 9.89 -55.98 31.97
CA LYS A 14 10.10 -57.42 31.79
C LYS A 14 10.24 -58.06 33.17
N ASP A 15 9.31 -58.93 33.51
CA ASP A 15 9.39 -59.81 34.68
C ASP A 15 10.26 -61.02 34.31
N GLN A 16 11.40 -61.15 34.99
CA GLN A 16 12.26 -62.35 34.96
C GLN A 16 12.11 -63.00 36.34
N SER A 17 11.41 -64.14 36.39
CA SER A 17 11.43 -65.03 37.54
C SER A 17 12.01 -66.37 37.10
N ASP A 18 13.27 -66.56 37.48
CA ASP A 18 14.05 -67.78 37.29
C ASP A 18 13.45 -68.94 38.09
N GLN A 19 13.46 -70.11 37.46
CA GLN A 19 13.18 -71.41 38.05
C GLN A 19 14.38 -71.87 38.88
N GLU A 20 14.17 -72.22 40.16
CA GLU A 20 15.00 -73.22 40.85
C GLU A 20 14.13 -74.08 41.79
N ASP A 21 14.10 -75.37 41.47
CA ASP A 21 14.32 -76.52 42.35
C ASP A 21 13.57 -76.64 43.67
N ASN A 22 12.64 -77.60 43.69
CA ASN A 22 12.38 -78.35 44.92
C ASN A 22 12.12 -79.83 44.59
N GLU A 23 13.21 -80.57 44.38
CA GLU A 23 13.17 -82.04 44.42
C GLU A 23 12.88 -82.50 45.85
N THR A 24 11.70 -83.07 46.06
CA THR A 24 11.41 -83.90 47.23
C THR A 24 11.06 -85.31 46.75
N SER A 25 12.07 -86.18 46.80
CA SER A 25 11.89 -87.62 46.74
C SER A 25 11.61 -88.13 48.16
N SER A 26 10.50 -88.83 48.35
CA SER A 26 10.40 -89.96 49.29
C SER A 26 9.00 -90.57 49.18
N GLY A 27 8.98 -91.84 48.78
CA GLY A 27 7.77 -92.62 48.65
C GLY A 27 7.08 -92.84 49.99
N SER A 28 5.75 -92.90 49.93
CA SER A 28 4.97 -93.73 50.83
C SER A 28 3.81 -94.31 50.04
N SER A 29 3.90 -95.62 49.84
CA SER A 29 2.81 -96.47 49.41
C SER A 29 1.66 -96.39 50.40
N SER A 30 0.58 -95.72 50.01
CA SER A 30 -0.74 -96.07 50.51
C SER A 30 -1.72 -95.87 49.37
N SER A 31 -2.12 -96.99 48.77
CA SER A 31 -3.36 -97.12 48.03
C SER A 31 -4.51 -96.95 49.03
N SER A 32 -4.68 -95.72 49.51
CA SER A 32 -5.92 -95.26 50.09
C SER A 32 -6.76 -94.89 48.88
N SER A 33 -7.60 -95.82 48.47
CA SER A 33 -8.72 -95.60 47.57
C SER A 33 -9.65 -94.58 48.22
N SER A 34 -9.24 -93.30 48.20
CA SER A 34 -10.17 -92.20 48.27
C SER A 34 -10.93 -92.30 46.96
N GLU A 35 -12.14 -92.85 47.00
CA GLU A 35 -13.18 -92.47 46.05
C GLU A 35 -13.15 -90.94 46.02
N ILE A 36 -12.45 -90.38 45.04
CA ILE A 36 -12.66 -88.99 44.67
C ILE A 36 -14.12 -88.98 44.30
N ASP A 37 -14.92 -88.24 45.04
CA ASP A 37 -16.29 -87.97 44.65
C ASP A 37 -16.22 -87.25 43.30
N GLU A 38 -16.29 -88.02 42.22
CA GLU A 38 -16.25 -87.52 40.85
C GLU A 38 -17.37 -86.49 40.67
N GLU A 39 -18.47 -86.65 41.42
CA GLU A 39 -19.56 -85.70 41.51
C GLU A 39 -19.13 -84.37 42.14
N GLU A 40 -18.33 -84.38 43.22
CA GLU A 40 -17.78 -83.15 43.81
C GLU A 40 -16.79 -82.45 42.87
N SER A 41 -15.96 -83.21 42.15
CA SER A 41 -15.04 -82.67 41.14
C SER A 41 -15.79 -82.04 39.96
N GLU A 42 -16.85 -82.70 39.47
CA GLU A 42 -17.73 -82.17 38.41
C GLU A 42 -18.50 -80.94 38.86
N ARG A 43 -19.03 -80.94 40.09
CA ARG A 43 -19.68 -79.76 40.69
C ARG A 43 -18.71 -78.57 40.76
N ARG A 44 -17.45 -78.79 41.14
CA ARG A 44 -16.43 -77.73 41.20
C ARG A 44 -16.07 -77.19 39.81
N LYS A 45 -15.95 -78.06 38.81
CA LYS A 45 -15.75 -77.66 37.41
C LYS A 45 -16.94 -76.85 36.88
N ALA A 46 -18.16 -77.25 37.19
CA ALA A 46 -19.37 -76.53 36.79
C ALA A 46 -19.44 -75.13 37.42
N LEU A 47 -19.07 -74.98 38.69
CA LEU A 47 -18.98 -73.68 39.36
C LEU A 47 -17.95 -72.76 38.68
N ILE A 48 -16.73 -73.26 38.42
CA ILE A 48 -15.70 -72.47 37.74
C ILE A 48 -16.14 -72.07 36.33
N MET A 49 -16.78 -72.98 35.59
CA MET A 49 -17.30 -72.67 34.25
C MET A 49 -18.40 -71.60 34.31
N ASN A 50 -19.29 -71.66 35.31
CA ASN A 50 -20.31 -70.64 35.52
C ASN A 50 -19.68 -69.28 35.88
N ASP A 51 -18.71 -69.25 36.79
CA ASP A 51 -17.99 -68.03 37.17
C ASP A 51 -17.27 -67.40 35.97
N MET A 52 -16.61 -68.22 35.14
CA MET A 52 -15.99 -67.77 33.89
C MET A 52 -17.02 -67.19 32.92
N SER A 53 -18.18 -67.84 32.76
CA SER A 53 -19.25 -67.34 31.90
C SER A 53 -19.84 -66.01 32.40
N GLU A 54 -19.90 -65.83 33.72
CA GLU A 54 -20.34 -64.59 34.34
C GLU A 54 -19.32 -63.47 34.15
N LEU A 55 -18.03 -63.75 34.33
CA LEU A 55 -16.94 -62.80 34.06
C LEU A 55 -16.94 -62.36 32.59
N GLU A 56 -17.10 -63.28 31.65
CA GLU A 56 -17.20 -62.96 30.22
C GLU A 56 -18.40 -62.06 29.93
N ARG A 57 -19.57 -62.37 30.51
CA ARG A 57 -20.77 -61.53 30.38
C ARG A 57 -20.54 -60.12 30.93
N GLN A 58 -19.92 -60.00 32.11
CA GLN A 58 -19.56 -58.71 32.70
C GLN A 58 -18.59 -57.93 31.80
N PHE A 59 -17.61 -58.59 31.20
CA PHE A 59 -16.64 -57.97 30.30
C PHE A 59 -17.32 -57.43 29.04
N VAL A 60 -18.23 -58.21 28.43
CA VAL A 60 -19.01 -57.77 27.27
C VAL A 60 -19.88 -56.56 27.61
N ASN A 61 -20.59 -56.60 28.75
CA ASN A 61 -21.42 -55.48 29.21
C ASN A 61 -20.60 -54.22 29.47
N LEU A 62 -19.45 -54.34 30.15
CA LEU A 62 -18.58 -53.21 30.44
C LEU A 62 -18.03 -52.59 29.15
N ARG A 63 -17.62 -53.43 28.19
CA ARG A 63 -17.16 -52.99 26.88
C ARG A 63 -18.25 -52.21 26.14
N GLU A 64 -19.48 -52.70 26.15
CA GLU A 64 -20.61 -52.03 25.51
C GLU A 64 -20.93 -50.69 26.17
N GLN A 65 -20.93 -50.62 27.50
CA GLN A 65 -21.10 -49.36 28.24
C GLN A 65 -20.03 -48.32 27.89
N LEU A 66 -18.76 -48.73 27.74
CA LEU A 66 -17.67 -47.83 27.33
C LEU A 66 -17.89 -47.29 25.91
N TYR A 67 -18.34 -48.13 24.98
CA TYR A 67 -18.66 -47.68 23.62
C TYR A 67 -19.86 -46.74 23.59
N GLN A 68 -20.90 -47.04 24.36
CA GLN A 68 -22.09 -46.19 24.51
C GLN A 68 -21.69 -44.82 25.06
N ALA A 69 -20.95 -44.78 26.17
CA ALA A 69 -20.49 -43.55 26.79
C ALA A 69 -19.56 -42.74 25.87
N ARG A 70 -18.69 -43.40 25.09
CA ARG A 70 -17.85 -42.73 24.10
C ARG A 70 -18.69 -42.12 22.98
N ARG A 71 -19.69 -42.85 22.47
CA ARG A 71 -20.61 -42.36 21.44
C ARG A 71 -21.39 -41.15 21.95
N GLU A 72 -21.96 -41.23 23.14
CA GLU A 72 -22.71 -40.13 23.76
C GLU A 72 -21.84 -38.88 23.96
N ARG A 73 -20.60 -39.03 24.44
CA ARG A 73 -19.66 -37.88 24.55
C ARG A 73 -19.44 -37.20 23.20
N VAL A 74 -19.29 -37.96 22.12
CA VAL A 74 -19.11 -37.41 20.77
C VAL A 74 -20.39 -36.73 20.28
N ILE A 75 -21.56 -37.33 20.50
CA ILE A 75 -22.85 -36.74 20.12
C ILE A 75 -23.07 -35.42 20.87
N SER A 76 -22.90 -35.40 22.19
CA SER A 76 -23.04 -34.18 22.99
C SER A 76 -22.10 -33.07 22.52
N LYS A 77 -20.84 -33.39 22.22
CA LYS A 77 -19.89 -32.40 21.70
C LYS A 77 -20.28 -31.89 20.32
N LEU A 78 -20.80 -32.77 19.45
CA LEU A 78 -21.31 -32.37 18.14
C LEU A 78 -22.53 -31.44 18.27
N ASP A 79 -23.42 -31.73 19.21
CA ASP A 79 -24.61 -30.90 19.47
C ASP A 79 -24.24 -29.54 20.06
N GLU A 80 -23.22 -29.47 20.94
CA GLU A 80 -22.64 -28.19 21.39
C GLU A 80 -22.11 -27.34 20.23
N VAL A 81 -21.40 -27.97 19.28
CA VAL A 81 -20.86 -27.29 18.08
C VAL A 81 -22.01 -26.81 17.20
N LYS A 82 -23.01 -27.66 16.92
CA LYS A 82 -24.18 -27.30 16.12
C LYS A 82 -25.01 -26.18 16.76
N ALA A 83 -25.11 -26.18 18.10
CA ALA A 83 -25.78 -25.13 18.85
C ALA A 83 -24.94 -23.84 18.96
N GLY A 84 -23.70 -23.84 18.47
CA GLY A 84 -22.79 -22.69 18.56
C GLY A 84 -22.32 -22.40 20.00
N LYS A 85 -22.39 -23.38 20.89
CA LYS A 85 -22.02 -23.24 22.32
C LYS A 85 -20.68 -23.91 22.65
N ALA A 86 -20.04 -24.54 21.66
CA ALA A 86 -18.78 -25.22 21.86
C ALA A 86 -17.69 -24.22 22.29
N PRO A 87 -17.13 -24.36 23.52
CA PRO A 87 -16.29 -23.33 24.13
C PRO A 87 -14.98 -23.07 23.38
N GLU A 88 -14.47 -24.11 22.70
CA GLU A 88 -13.24 -24.05 21.89
C GLU A 88 -13.32 -23.04 20.73
N TYR A 89 -14.54 -22.71 20.27
CA TYR A 89 -14.77 -21.80 19.15
C TYR A 89 -15.30 -20.43 19.56
N LEU A 90 -15.75 -20.26 20.82
CA LEU A 90 -16.33 -19.00 21.28
C LEU A 90 -15.28 -17.88 21.33
N GLN A 91 -14.12 -18.14 21.94
CA GLN A 91 -13.06 -17.13 22.05
C GLN A 91 -12.53 -16.69 20.66
N PRO A 92 -12.18 -17.60 19.73
CA PRO A 92 -11.77 -17.18 18.38
C PRO A 92 -12.87 -16.42 17.61
N LEU A 93 -14.15 -16.73 17.88
CA LEU A 93 -15.27 -16.02 17.25
C LEU A 93 -15.38 -14.58 17.77
N GLU A 94 -15.26 -14.38 19.08
CA GLU A 94 -15.27 -13.04 19.70
C GLU A 94 -14.09 -12.20 19.18
N ASP A 95 -12.88 -12.77 19.17
CA ASP A 95 -11.69 -12.10 18.64
C ASP A 95 -11.89 -11.67 17.18
N LEU A 96 -12.52 -12.53 16.36
CA LEU A 96 -12.79 -12.22 14.95
C LEU A 96 -13.84 -11.11 14.80
N GLN A 97 -14.88 -11.12 15.64
CA GLN A 97 -15.91 -10.07 15.66
C GLN A 97 -15.31 -8.71 16.06
N ASP A 98 -14.39 -8.71 17.03
CA ASP A 98 -13.69 -7.50 17.44
C ASP A 98 -12.74 -6.99 16.36
N GLN A 99 -11.99 -7.88 15.70
CA GLN A 99 -11.18 -7.50 14.54
C GLN A 99 -12.02 -6.90 13.41
N MET A 100 -13.20 -7.47 13.13
CA MET A 100 -14.12 -6.93 12.14
C MET A 100 -14.58 -5.51 12.52
N ARG A 101 -14.92 -5.31 13.79
CA ARG A 101 -15.34 -4.00 14.32
C ARG A 101 -14.22 -2.96 14.17
N ILE A 102 -13.02 -3.28 14.65
CA ILE A 102 -11.85 -2.41 14.57
C ILE A 102 -11.52 -2.06 13.12
N ARG A 103 -11.51 -3.04 12.21
CA ARG A 103 -11.27 -2.78 10.78
C ARG A 103 -12.28 -1.83 10.17
N THR A 104 -13.55 -1.98 10.55
CA THR A 104 -14.64 -1.12 10.05
C THR A 104 -14.48 0.31 10.56
N GLU A 105 -14.16 0.47 11.84
CA GLU A 105 -13.92 1.78 12.47
C GLU A 105 -12.71 2.48 11.84
N VAL A 106 -11.57 1.78 11.74
CA VAL A 106 -10.35 2.30 11.11
C VAL A 106 -10.60 2.70 9.66
N ALA A 107 -11.35 1.90 8.90
CA ALA A 107 -11.72 2.24 7.53
C ALA A 107 -12.59 3.52 7.47
N GLY A 108 -13.49 3.70 8.44
CA GLY A 108 -14.30 4.91 8.59
C GLY A 108 -13.43 6.14 8.84
N ILE A 109 -12.54 6.09 9.83
CA ILE A 109 -11.61 7.18 10.16
C ILE A 109 -10.70 7.50 8.96
N LEU A 110 -10.17 6.49 8.29
CA LEU A 110 -9.31 6.67 7.12
C LEU A 110 -10.05 7.39 5.98
N LYS A 111 -11.32 7.04 5.74
CA LYS A 111 -12.17 7.73 4.76
C LYS A 111 -12.35 9.20 5.12
N GLU A 112 -12.64 9.51 6.38
CA GLU A 112 -12.80 10.90 6.83
C GLU A 112 -11.51 11.72 6.66
N LEU A 113 -10.36 11.14 7.04
CA LEU A 113 -9.06 11.81 6.88
C LEU A 113 -8.74 12.08 5.41
N ARG A 114 -9.03 11.13 4.52
CA ARG A 114 -8.87 11.32 3.06
C ARG A 114 -9.75 12.45 2.54
N LEU A 115 -11.02 12.50 2.95
CA LEU A 115 -11.92 13.58 2.55
C LEU A 115 -11.45 14.95 3.07
N LYS A 116 -10.99 15.02 4.33
CA LYS A 116 -10.40 16.23 4.90
C LYS A 116 -9.15 16.67 4.13
N ASN A 117 -8.28 15.73 3.76
CA ASN A 117 -7.08 16.02 2.99
C ASN A 117 -7.40 16.57 1.60
N ILE A 118 -8.33 15.93 0.86
CA ILE A 118 -8.79 16.40 -0.45
C ILE A 118 -9.35 17.82 -0.35
N ARG A 119 -10.17 18.10 0.69
CA ARG A 119 -10.73 19.44 0.89
C ARG A 119 -9.65 20.48 1.17
N CYS A 120 -8.68 20.14 2.02
CA CYS A 120 -7.55 21.02 2.31
C CYS A 120 -6.73 21.33 1.04
N GLN A 121 -6.45 20.31 0.20
CA GLN A 121 -5.78 20.51 -1.08
C GLN A 121 -6.59 21.39 -2.03
N TYR A 122 -7.90 21.15 -2.13
CA TYR A 122 -8.81 21.95 -2.95
C TYR A 122 -8.85 23.43 -2.52
N ASP A 123 -8.91 23.68 -1.21
CA ASP A 123 -8.92 25.04 -0.66
C ASP A 123 -7.57 25.75 -0.87
N ALA A 124 -6.45 25.02 -0.70
CA ALA A 124 -5.11 25.52 -0.96
C ALA A 124 -4.90 25.88 -2.44
N GLU A 125 -5.34 25.01 -3.36
CA GLU A 125 -5.21 25.23 -4.80
C GLU A 125 -6.03 26.44 -5.26
N GLN A 126 -7.27 26.58 -4.79
CA GLN A 126 -8.07 27.78 -5.07
C GLN A 126 -7.38 29.07 -4.61
N LEU A 127 -6.78 29.04 -3.42
CA LEU A 127 -6.05 30.19 -2.91
C LEU A 127 -4.81 30.50 -3.76
N ALA A 128 -4.03 29.47 -4.11
CA ALA A 128 -2.85 29.61 -4.95
C ALA A 128 -3.19 30.21 -6.33
N VAL A 129 -4.23 29.70 -6.99
CA VAL A 129 -4.71 30.21 -8.28
C VAL A 129 -5.14 31.67 -8.17
N LYS A 130 -5.90 32.02 -7.13
CA LYS A 130 -6.35 33.41 -6.91
C LYS A 130 -5.17 34.35 -6.69
N GLN A 131 -4.22 33.96 -5.83
CA GLN A 131 -3.02 34.74 -5.57
C GLN A 131 -2.13 34.88 -6.81
N ASN A 132 -2.00 33.83 -7.61
CA ASN A 132 -1.25 33.87 -8.86
C ASN A 132 -1.88 34.87 -9.85
N TYR A 133 -3.19 34.76 -10.07
CA TYR A 133 -3.94 35.69 -10.91
C TYR A 133 -3.79 37.16 -10.45
N ASP A 134 -3.98 37.42 -9.17
CA ASP A 134 -3.83 38.79 -8.62
C ASP A 134 -2.39 39.31 -8.72
N SER A 135 -1.38 38.42 -8.71
CA SER A 135 0.04 38.78 -8.85
C SER A 135 0.41 39.05 -10.31
N GLU A 136 0.00 38.20 -11.24
CA GLU A 136 0.20 38.40 -12.69
C GLU A 136 -0.49 39.69 -13.16
N ARG A 137 -1.73 39.93 -12.74
CA ARG A 137 -2.44 41.18 -13.05
C ARG A 137 -1.66 42.40 -12.57
N ARG A 138 -1.12 42.37 -11.34
CA ARG A 138 -0.31 43.47 -10.80
C ARG A 138 0.99 43.64 -11.58
N ALA A 139 1.70 42.56 -11.87
CA ALA A 139 2.95 42.59 -12.64
C ALA A 139 2.74 43.22 -14.03
N ILE A 140 1.66 42.88 -14.73
CA ILE A 140 1.34 43.49 -16.04
C ILE A 140 1.10 45.00 -15.90
N ILE A 141 0.32 45.41 -14.90
CA ILE A 141 0.07 46.84 -14.65
C ILE A 141 1.37 47.58 -14.33
N ASP A 142 2.23 46.97 -13.51
CA ASP A 142 3.53 47.55 -13.14
C ASP A 142 4.47 47.66 -14.35
N ASN A 143 4.49 46.64 -15.23
CA ASN A 143 5.26 46.67 -16.48
C ASN A 143 4.78 47.78 -17.42
N ILE A 144 3.45 47.91 -17.63
CA ILE A 144 2.90 48.97 -18.48
C ILE A 144 3.24 50.35 -17.90
N ARG A 145 3.13 50.51 -16.58
CA ARG A 145 3.50 51.75 -15.90
C ARG A 145 4.98 52.07 -16.13
N PHE A 146 5.85 51.08 -15.94
CA PHE A 146 7.28 51.20 -16.19
C PHE A 146 7.59 51.63 -17.63
N ASP A 147 6.98 50.99 -18.64
CA ASP A 147 7.16 51.34 -20.06
C ASP A 147 6.76 52.79 -20.36
N ILE A 148 5.69 53.27 -19.74
CA ILE A 148 5.23 54.66 -19.90
C ILE A 148 6.21 55.63 -19.23
N GLU A 149 6.68 55.32 -18.03
CA GLU A 149 7.67 56.13 -17.30
C GLU A 149 9.01 56.19 -18.05
N GLU A 150 9.45 55.08 -18.66
CA GLU A 150 10.66 55.01 -19.46
C GLU A 150 10.53 55.82 -20.76
N LYS A 151 9.38 55.72 -21.45
CA LYS A 151 9.09 56.56 -22.63
C LYS A 151 9.05 58.04 -22.29
N LEU A 152 8.45 58.40 -21.16
CA LEU A 152 8.44 59.79 -20.69
C LEU A 152 9.87 60.29 -20.45
N ARG A 153 10.71 59.48 -19.79
CA ARG A 153 12.11 59.82 -19.54
C ARG A 153 12.90 60.01 -20.83
N HIS A 154 12.75 59.11 -21.80
CA HIS A 154 13.39 59.25 -23.11
C HIS A 154 12.96 60.54 -23.82
N LEU A 155 11.67 60.90 -23.77
CA LEU A 155 11.18 62.15 -24.35
C LEU A 155 11.75 63.39 -23.64
N ASP A 156 11.89 63.35 -22.32
CA ASP A 156 12.53 64.43 -21.56
C ASP A 156 14.02 64.55 -21.88
N GLU A 157 14.72 63.42 -22.03
CA GLU A 157 16.12 63.38 -22.47
C GLU A 157 16.29 63.93 -23.89
N ASP A 158 15.46 63.51 -24.84
CA ASP A 158 15.45 64.01 -26.22
C ASP A 158 15.16 65.52 -26.26
N LYS A 159 14.18 65.99 -25.47
CA LYS A 159 13.87 67.42 -25.34
C LYS A 159 15.08 68.21 -24.81
N ASN A 160 15.72 67.73 -23.74
CA ASN A 160 16.89 68.38 -23.15
C ASN A 160 18.09 68.34 -24.11
N ALA A 161 18.25 67.26 -24.89
CA ALA A 161 19.27 67.15 -25.91
C ALA A 161 19.05 68.16 -27.05
N LEU A 162 17.80 68.37 -27.48
CA LEU A 162 17.47 69.43 -28.45
C LEU A 162 17.75 70.82 -27.88
N GLU A 163 17.33 71.09 -26.64
CA GLU A 163 17.61 72.37 -25.94
C GLU A 163 19.11 72.65 -25.79
N TYR A 164 19.92 71.63 -25.51
CA TYR A 164 21.38 71.77 -25.40
C TYR A 164 22.07 71.91 -26.77
N ASN A 165 21.54 71.28 -27.83
CA ASN A 165 22.06 71.38 -29.19
C ASN A 165 21.57 72.64 -29.94
N GLU A 166 20.60 73.37 -29.38
CA GLU A 166 20.28 74.74 -29.78
C GLU A 166 21.40 75.67 -29.29
N THR A 167 22.54 75.65 -29.97
CA THR A 167 23.47 76.79 -29.95
C THR A 167 22.69 78.04 -30.35
N PRO A 168 22.85 79.19 -29.68
CA PRO A 168 22.32 80.45 -30.16
C PRO A 168 23.02 80.78 -31.47
N VAL A 169 22.41 80.43 -32.59
CA VAL A 169 22.73 81.08 -33.87
C VAL A 169 22.13 82.46 -33.76
N GLU A 170 22.84 83.35 -33.07
CA GLU A 170 22.69 84.77 -33.34
C GLU A 170 22.98 84.97 -34.84
N HIS A 171 22.08 85.74 -35.48
CA HIS A 171 22.14 86.24 -36.86
C HIS A 171 21.46 85.39 -37.95
N PHE A 172 20.17 85.60 -38.19
CA PHE A 172 19.63 86.62 -39.11
C PHE A 172 18.14 86.33 -39.34
N GLY A 173 17.31 87.36 -39.27
CA GLY A 173 15.87 87.22 -39.46
C GLY A 173 15.53 86.61 -40.81
N LEU A 174 14.95 85.40 -40.81
CA LEU A 174 14.23 84.83 -41.94
C LEU A 174 13.05 84.02 -41.40
N THR A 175 11.87 84.61 -41.59
CA THR A 175 10.52 84.03 -41.67
C THR A 175 10.33 82.57 -41.22
N ARG A 176 9.52 82.46 -40.16
CA ARG A 176 8.82 81.32 -39.57
C ARG A 176 7.85 80.63 -40.56
N ASP A 177 8.31 80.17 -41.72
CA ASP A 177 7.43 79.51 -42.71
C ASP A 177 8.00 78.23 -43.34
N HIS A 178 9.17 77.73 -42.91
CA HIS A 178 9.79 76.58 -43.60
C HIS A 178 9.86 75.24 -42.86
N LEU A 179 9.26 75.12 -41.66
CA LEU A 179 9.30 73.86 -40.88
C LEU A 179 8.06 72.96 -41.01
N PHE A 180 7.11 73.28 -41.90
CA PHE A 180 5.95 72.43 -42.18
C PHE A 180 5.85 72.04 -43.66
N LEU A 181 6.70 71.10 -44.09
CA LEU A 181 6.39 70.25 -45.25
C LEU A 181 6.88 68.82 -45.03
N PRO A 182 6.02 67.89 -44.59
CA PRO A 182 6.13 66.49 -44.94
C PRO A 182 5.12 66.21 -46.06
N ASP A 183 5.44 66.56 -47.31
CA ASP A 183 4.71 66.00 -48.45
C ASP A 183 5.68 65.48 -49.51
N ARG A 184 6.43 64.43 -49.12
CA ARG A 184 6.94 63.48 -50.10
C ARG A 184 5.78 62.58 -50.49
N ARG A 185 5.01 63.01 -51.50
CA ARG A 185 4.14 62.15 -52.30
C ARG A 185 4.93 60.93 -52.79
N ARG A 186 4.88 59.82 -52.06
CA ARG A 186 5.44 58.55 -52.51
C ARG A 186 4.46 57.92 -53.48
N LYS A 187 4.81 57.92 -54.77
CA LYS A 187 4.20 57.02 -55.76
C LYS A 187 4.36 55.58 -55.24
N PRO A 188 3.38 54.67 -55.43
CA PRO A 188 3.54 53.29 -55.01
C PRO A 188 4.72 52.67 -55.78
N VAL A 189 5.80 52.37 -55.06
CA VAL A 189 6.94 51.63 -55.61
C VAL A 189 6.55 50.16 -55.55
N SER A 190 6.21 49.58 -56.69
CA SER A 190 6.05 48.13 -56.85
C SER A 190 7.43 47.49 -56.74
N ILE A 191 7.81 47.06 -55.54
CA ILE A 191 9.08 46.38 -55.30
C ILE A 191 8.90 44.91 -55.72
N THR A 192 9.44 44.58 -56.90
CA THR A 192 9.56 43.19 -57.36
C THR A 192 10.98 42.73 -57.00
N GLY A 193 11.14 42.16 -55.81
CA GLY A 193 12.42 41.68 -55.28
C GLY A 193 12.41 41.59 -53.74
N PRO A 194 13.36 40.88 -53.12
CA PRO A 194 13.43 40.75 -51.67
C PRO A 194 13.59 42.12 -51.01
N TYR A 195 12.64 42.50 -50.16
CA TYR A 195 12.60 43.79 -49.46
C TYR A 195 13.03 43.61 -48.01
N ILE A 196 13.93 44.48 -47.53
CA ILE A 196 14.34 44.52 -46.12
C ILE A 196 13.31 45.36 -45.35
N ILE A 197 12.59 44.72 -44.43
CA ILE A 197 11.63 45.39 -43.55
C ILE A 197 12.39 45.89 -42.31
N TYR A 198 12.46 47.21 -42.13
CA TYR A 198 13.21 47.82 -41.02
C TYR A 198 12.48 47.80 -39.66
N LEU A 199 11.27 47.24 -39.59
CA LEU A 199 10.43 47.18 -38.39
C LEU A 199 9.99 45.72 -38.10
N LEU A 200 10.96 44.83 -37.90
CA LEU A 200 10.67 43.47 -37.45
C LEU A 200 10.37 43.44 -35.95
N ARG A 201 9.48 42.54 -35.53
CA ARG A 201 9.22 42.28 -34.10
C ARG A 201 10.35 41.41 -33.53
N ASP A 202 10.60 41.48 -32.22
CA ASP A 202 11.72 40.77 -31.58
C ASP A 202 11.76 39.26 -31.86
N HIS A 203 10.60 38.60 -31.97
CA HIS A 203 10.55 37.17 -32.30
C HIS A 203 11.01 36.86 -33.74
N GLU A 204 10.73 37.74 -34.70
CA GLU A 204 11.13 37.59 -36.10
C GLU A 204 12.64 37.81 -36.24
N ILE A 205 13.20 38.79 -35.51
CA ILE A 205 14.65 39.02 -35.44
C ILE A 205 15.37 37.79 -34.85
N MET A 206 14.81 37.20 -33.80
CA MET A 206 15.40 36.02 -33.15
C MET A 206 15.37 34.78 -34.06
N GLU A 207 14.31 34.60 -34.83
CA GLU A 207 14.18 33.53 -35.81
C GLU A 207 15.21 33.69 -36.94
N ASP A 208 15.28 34.88 -37.54
CA ASP A 208 16.27 35.19 -38.59
C ASP A 208 17.70 34.99 -38.09
N HIS A 209 18.00 35.43 -36.86
CA HIS A 209 19.31 35.22 -36.25
C HIS A 209 19.64 33.73 -36.04
N ALA A 210 18.65 32.90 -35.71
CA ALA A 210 18.84 31.45 -35.63
C ALA A 210 19.08 30.83 -37.02
N GLN A 211 18.34 31.27 -38.04
CA GLN A 211 18.51 30.82 -39.42
C GLN A 211 19.89 31.18 -39.98
N ILE A 212 20.36 32.42 -39.73
CA ILE A 212 21.68 32.88 -40.15
C ILE A 212 22.78 32.03 -39.51
N ARG A 213 22.70 31.75 -38.20
CA ARG A 213 23.69 30.90 -37.52
C ARG A 213 23.71 29.48 -38.09
N LYS A 214 22.54 28.92 -38.37
CA LYS A 214 22.43 27.59 -38.99
C LYS A 214 23.02 27.57 -40.40
N ALA A 215 22.79 28.62 -41.19
CA ALA A 215 23.36 28.75 -42.54
C ALA A 215 24.88 28.86 -42.51
N ILE A 216 25.44 29.67 -41.61
CA ILE A 216 26.89 29.81 -41.39
C ILE A 216 27.51 28.47 -40.97
N GLN A 217 26.84 27.72 -40.10
CA GLN A 217 27.33 26.40 -39.68
C GLN A 217 27.32 25.39 -40.84
N ILE A 218 26.31 25.45 -41.72
CA ILE A 218 26.24 24.59 -42.91
C ILE A 218 27.29 25.00 -43.95
N SER A 219 27.56 26.30 -44.16
CA SER A 219 28.63 26.73 -45.07
C SER A 219 30.01 26.33 -44.54
N LEU A 220 30.27 26.51 -43.25
CA LEU A 220 31.52 26.07 -42.61
C LEU A 220 31.72 24.55 -42.72
N ALA A 221 30.64 23.77 -42.60
CA ALA A 221 30.71 22.32 -42.77
C ALA A 221 30.95 21.88 -44.22
N ARG A 222 30.55 22.71 -45.20
CA ARG A 222 30.80 22.47 -46.63
C ARG A 222 32.21 22.86 -47.06
N ASP A 223 32.81 23.88 -46.44
CA ASP A 223 34.17 24.33 -46.76
C ASP A 223 35.27 23.44 -46.16
N CYS A 224 34.90 22.55 -45.21
CA CYS A 224 35.80 21.55 -44.60
C CYS A 224 35.72 20.14 -45.24
N ALA A 225 34.98 19.98 -46.34
CA ALA A 225 34.86 18.74 -47.12
C ALA A 225 35.48 18.90 -48.51
#